data_AF-A0A956SSH0-F1
#
_entry.id   AF-A0A956SSH0-F1
#
_cell.length_a   1.000
_cell.length_b   1.000
_cell.length_c   1.000
_cell.angle_alpha   90.00
_cell.angle_beta   90.00
_cell.angle_gamma   90.00
#
_symmetry.space_group_name_H-M   'P 1'
#
loop_
_entity.id
_entity.type
_entity.pdbx_description
1 polymer ?
#
loop_
_entity_poly.entity_id
_entity_poly.type
_entity_poly.pdbx_seq_one_letter_code
_entity_poly.pdbx_strand_id
1 'polypeptide(L)'
;GFFLERFDAGTAPNVVPADARATVAVRGLSAGGDPGEILRAALERFRATGAEVEIGYVLAGDRVHLRARGKAAHGARPWDGWNAATYLLGFLHDQLEMGAADLGDLAGWLVERVGLELDGASLGISLDDEEMGETSVNLGLVAIGAPGEPESATLNIRWPVGRTVARTIDLLAARVAEYGRAKGGRLDTRTAYAFDPILVDAGSPIVRSLLTTWRAVTGEDAGPRLIAGTTYAKAIAGAVSFGPNFEGSGLKIHGDDEHLPLDHLDRLIELYTDALVRLTYPSAALGRSPSGADE
;
A
#
# COMPACT_ATOMS: atom_id res chain seq x y z
N GLY A 1 -19.63 10.34 -26.73
CA GLY A 1 -18.51 9.87 -25.90
C GLY A 1 -19.00 9.14 -24.67
N PHE A 2 -18.03 8.63 -23.93
CA PHE A 2 -18.19 8.02 -22.60
C PHE A 2 -17.74 9.04 -21.56
N PHE A 3 -18.48 9.16 -20.44
CA PHE A 3 -18.20 10.15 -19.39
C PHE A 3 -18.27 9.48 -18.02
N LEU A 4 -17.22 9.58 -17.21
CA LEU A 4 -17.21 9.01 -15.86
C LEU A 4 -18.18 9.78 -14.97
N GLU A 5 -19.11 9.06 -14.35
CA GLU A 5 -20.01 9.64 -13.36
C GLU A 5 -19.70 9.17 -11.94
N ARG A 6 -19.25 7.92 -11.79
CA ARG A 6 -18.95 7.35 -10.49
C ARG A 6 -17.80 6.36 -10.58
N PHE A 7 -16.93 6.38 -9.59
CA PHE A 7 -15.86 5.39 -9.42
C PHE A 7 -15.69 5.06 -7.95
N ASP A 8 -15.69 3.77 -7.60
CA ASP A 8 -15.44 3.30 -6.24
C ASP A 8 -14.46 2.13 -6.28
N ALA A 9 -13.41 2.19 -5.44
CA ALA A 9 -12.47 1.10 -5.29
C ALA A 9 -11.83 1.08 -3.91
N GLY A 10 -11.50 -0.14 -3.46
CA GLY A 10 -10.76 -0.38 -2.23
C GLY A 10 -11.62 -0.52 -0.98
N THR A 11 -11.00 -1.09 0.06
CA THR A 11 -11.63 -1.35 1.37
C THR A 11 -10.88 -0.67 2.51
N ALA A 12 -9.57 -0.48 2.36
CA ALA A 12 -8.73 0.23 3.31
C ALA A 12 -7.51 0.86 2.59
N PRO A 13 -6.95 1.98 3.09
CA PRO A 13 -5.79 2.63 2.48
C PRO A 13 -4.57 1.72 2.31
N ASN A 14 -4.36 0.80 3.24
CA ASN A 14 -3.22 -0.11 3.32
C ASN A 14 -3.48 -1.47 2.66
N VAL A 15 -4.49 -1.61 1.80
CA VAL A 15 -4.81 -2.83 1.07
C VAL A 15 -4.83 -2.50 -0.43
N VAL A 16 -4.26 -3.38 -1.26
CA VAL A 16 -4.38 -3.29 -2.73
C VAL A 16 -5.84 -3.62 -3.10
N PRO A 17 -6.57 -2.72 -3.81
CA PRO A 17 -7.95 -2.98 -4.23
C PRO A 17 -8.07 -4.21 -5.13
N ALA A 18 -8.80 -5.23 -4.68
CA ALA A 18 -9.17 -6.37 -5.51
C ALA A 18 -10.45 -6.14 -6.33
N ASP A 19 -11.24 -5.12 -6.01
CA ASP A 19 -12.48 -4.76 -6.71
C ASP A 19 -12.46 -3.26 -7.01
N ALA A 20 -12.86 -2.89 -8.22
CA ALA A 20 -13.14 -1.51 -8.61
C ALA A 20 -14.39 -1.47 -9.49
N ARG A 21 -15.17 -0.40 -9.36
CA ARG A 21 -16.43 -0.22 -10.09
C ARG A 21 -16.48 1.18 -10.68
N ALA A 22 -16.96 1.29 -11.90
CA ALA A 22 -17.22 2.56 -12.55
C ALA A 22 -18.63 2.59 -13.15
N THR A 23 -19.29 3.74 -13.05
CA THR A 23 -20.49 4.05 -13.84
C THR A 23 -20.14 5.14 -14.82
N VAL A 24 -20.36 4.85 -16.10
CA VAL A 24 -20.00 5.71 -17.22
C VAL A 24 -21.25 6.03 -18.02
N ALA A 25 -21.54 7.32 -18.21
CA ALA A 25 -22.62 7.77 -19.07
C ALA A 25 -22.21 7.73 -20.54
N VAL A 26 -23.16 7.39 -21.40
CA VAL A 26 -23.00 7.36 -22.84
C VAL A 26 -23.85 8.46 -23.45
N ARG A 27 -23.21 9.46 -24.07
CA ARG A 27 -23.93 10.61 -24.64
C ARG A 27 -23.34 11.00 -25.98
N GLY A 28 -24.20 11.33 -26.95
CA GLY A 28 -23.76 11.90 -28.24
C GLY A 28 -22.75 11.03 -28.99
N LEU A 29 -22.93 9.71 -28.99
CA LEU A 29 -22.20 8.87 -29.95
C LEU A 29 -22.68 9.21 -31.36
N SER A 30 -21.74 9.30 -32.30
CA SER A 30 -22.03 9.51 -33.72
C SER A 30 -23.06 8.49 -34.21
N ALA A 31 -23.91 8.87 -35.16
CA ALA A 31 -24.88 7.95 -35.77
C ALA A 31 -24.16 6.69 -36.28
N GLY A 32 -24.44 5.54 -35.66
CA GLY A 32 -23.83 4.24 -35.97
C GLY A 32 -22.86 3.68 -34.92
N GLY A 33 -22.49 4.44 -33.87
CA GLY A 33 -21.69 3.88 -32.78
C GLY A 33 -22.54 3.10 -31.79
N ASP A 34 -22.53 1.76 -31.87
CA ASP A 34 -23.08 0.90 -30.81
C ASP A 34 -22.11 0.91 -29.61
N PRO A 35 -22.51 1.41 -28.42
CA PRO A 35 -21.69 1.36 -27.22
C PRO A 35 -21.21 -0.07 -26.92
N GLY A 36 -22.03 -1.08 -27.21
CA GLY A 36 -21.69 -2.48 -26.99
C GLY A 36 -20.53 -2.96 -27.86
N GLU A 37 -20.51 -2.59 -29.14
CA GLU A 37 -19.39 -2.90 -30.04
C GLU A 37 -18.09 -2.20 -29.61
N ILE A 38 -18.17 -0.92 -29.24
CA ILE A 38 -17.00 -0.16 -28.75
C ILE A 38 -16.43 -0.82 -27.49
N LEU A 39 -17.28 -1.18 -26.53
CA LEU A 39 -16.86 -1.84 -25.29
C LEU A 39 -16.27 -3.23 -25.53
N ARG A 40 -16.81 -4.01 -26.48
CA ARG A 40 -16.24 -5.32 -26.85
C ARG A 40 -14.85 -5.15 -27.44
N ALA A 41 -14.68 -4.23 -28.39
CA ALA A 41 -13.38 -3.96 -28.99
C ALA A 41 -12.37 -3.43 -27.96
N ALA A 42 -12.80 -2.56 -27.04
CA ALA A 42 -11.96 -2.07 -25.93
C ALA A 42 -11.52 -3.20 -25.00
N LEU A 43 -12.42 -4.12 -24.64
CA LEU A 43 -12.07 -5.29 -23.83
C LEU A 43 -11.13 -6.25 -24.56
N GLU A 44 -11.29 -6.44 -25.88
CA GLU A 44 -10.38 -7.24 -26.68
C GLU A 44 -8.97 -6.64 -26.70
N ARG A 45 -8.84 -5.33 -26.93
CA ARG A 45 -7.56 -4.63 -26.83
C ARG A 45 -6.95 -4.74 -25.43
N PHE A 46 -7.76 -4.57 -24.39
CA PHE A 46 -7.31 -4.72 -23.00
C PHE A 46 -6.79 -6.12 -22.73
N ARG A 47 -7.52 -7.17 -23.12
CA ARG A 47 -7.07 -8.56 -22.95
C ARG A 47 -5.77 -8.85 -23.71
N ALA A 48 -5.59 -8.23 -24.88
CA ALA A 48 -4.37 -8.37 -25.66
C ALA A 48 -3.13 -7.76 -24.97
N THR A 49 -3.29 -6.92 -23.94
CA THR A 49 -2.16 -6.41 -23.14
C THR A 49 -1.56 -7.46 -22.20
N GLY A 50 -2.28 -8.56 -21.93
CA GLY A 50 -1.85 -9.57 -20.96
C GLY A 50 -2.05 -9.16 -19.49
N ALA A 51 -2.87 -8.15 -19.22
CA ALA A 51 -3.21 -7.73 -17.86
C ALA A 51 -3.84 -8.87 -17.04
N GLU A 52 -3.43 -9.01 -15.78
CA GLU A 52 -3.89 -10.03 -14.83
C GLU A 52 -5.28 -9.72 -14.23
N VAL A 53 -5.83 -8.55 -14.53
CA VAL A 53 -7.14 -8.08 -14.03
C VAL A 53 -8.23 -8.43 -15.04
N GLU A 54 -9.36 -8.93 -14.56
CA GLU A 54 -10.55 -9.12 -15.40
C GLU A 54 -11.46 -7.89 -15.34
N ILE A 55 -11.83 -7.35 -16.51
CA ILE A 55 -12.82 -6.27 -16.63
C ILE A 55 -14.07 -6.79 -17.34
N GLY A 56 -15.23 -6.55 -16.74
CA GLY A 56 -16.54 -6.81 -17.33
C GLY A 56 -17.43 -5.57 -17.31
N TYR A 57 -18.48 -5.57 -18.12
CA TYR A 57 -19.46 -4.49 -18.15
C TYR A 57 -20.91 -4.99 -18.22
N VAL A 58 -21.83 -4.12 -17.78
CA VAL A 58 -23.27 -4.24 -18.03
C VAL A 58 -23.75 -2.93 -18.64
N LEU A 59 -24.39 -3.00 -19.81
CA LEU A 59 -25.04 -1.86 -20.44
C LEU A 59 -26.49 -1.75 -19.94
N ALA A 60 -26.85 -0.59 -19.41
CA ALA A 60 -28.17 -0.28 -18.88
C ALA A 60 -28.64 1.08 -19.41
N GLY A 61 -29.34 1.07 -20.55
CA GLY A 61 -29.80 2.30 -21.21
C GLY A 61 -28.62 3.14 -21.70
N ASP A 62 -28.52 4.38 -21.19
CA ASP A 62 -27.45 5.33 -21.48
C ASP A 62 -26.27 5.22 -20.49
N ARG A 63 -26.19 4.14 -19.72
CA ARG A 63 -25.13 3.90 -18.74
C ARG A 63 -24.42 2.57 -18.96
N VAL A 64 -23.12 2.57 -18.68
CA VAL A 64 -22.27 1.39 -18.62
C VAL A 64 -21.77 1.24 -17.19
N HIS A 65 -22.02 0.07 -16.60
CA HIS A 65 -21.47 -0.30 -15.31
C HIS A 65 -20.30 -1.25 -15.54
N LEU A 66 -19.08 -0.78 -15.27
CA LEU A 66 -17.85 -1.56 -15.38
C LEU A 66 -17.43 -2.08 -14.02
N ARG A 67 -16.85 -3.27 -14.00
CA ARG A 67 -16.25 -3.87 -12.80
C ARG A 67 -14.92 -4.51 -13.16
N ALA A 68 -13.88 -4.18 -12.42
CA ALA A 68 -12.57 -4.81 -12.48
C ALA A 68 -12.36 -5.71 -11.27
N ARG A 69 -11.79 -6.90 -11.50
CA ARG A 69 -11.39 -7.86 -10.46
C ARG A 69 -9.89 -8.10 -10.54
N GLY A 70 -9.19 -7.70 -9.50
CA GLY A 70 -7.77 -7.94 -9.31
C GLY A 70 -7.50 -8.84 -8.11
N LYS A 71 -6.35 -8.65 -7.47
CA LYS A 71 -5.90 -9.46 -6.34
C LYS A 71 -5.46 -8.56 -5.19
N ALA A 72 -6.04 -8.80 -4.02
CA ALA A 72 -5.68 -8.08 -2.81
C ALA A 72 -4.27 -8.46 -2.35
N ALA A 73 -3.58 -7.49 -1.77
CA ALA A 73 -2.30 -7.65 -1.10
C ALA A 73 -2.14 -6.56 -0.05
N HIS A 74 -1.16 -6.72 0.83
CA HIS A 74 -0.80 -5.68 1.79
C HIS A 74 -0.21 -4.47 1.05
N GLY A 75 -0.65 -3.25 1.36
CA GLY A 75 -0.25 -2.02 0.66
C GLY A 75 1.24 -1.66 0.78
N ALA A 76 1.99 -2.35 1.65
CA ALA A 76 3.46 -2.28 1.71
C ALA A 76 4.17 -3.09 0.62
N ARG A 77 3.46 -4.04 0.01
CA ARG A 77 3.98 -4.94 -1.02
C ARG A 77 2.97 -4.98 -2.17
N PRO A 78 2.71 -3.84 -2.83
CA PRO A 78 1.65 -3.76 -3.83
C PRO A 78 1.87 -4.71 -5.03
N TRP A 79 3.11 -5.09 -5.31
CA TRP A 79 3.50 -6.05 -6.35
C TRP A 79 3.03 -7.51 -6.09
N ASP A 80 2.62 -7.85 -4.87
CA ASP A 80 2.05 -9.17 -4.58
C ASP A 80 0.59 -9.30 -5.05
N GLY A 81 -0.03 -8.18 -5.44
CA GLY A 81 -1.42 -8.07 -5.89
C GLY A 81 -1.56 -7.38 -7.26
N TRP A 82 -2.81 -7.20 -7.68
CA TRP A 82 -3.16 -6.50 -8.92
C TRP A 82 -4.24 -5.47 -8.61
N ASN A 83 -3.89 -4.19 -8.68
CA ASN A 83 -4.73 -3.10 -8.24
C ASN A 83 -5.88 -2.83 -9.23
N ALA A 84 -7.08 -3.35 -8.92
CA ALA A 84 -8.25 -3.21 -9.78
C ALA A 84 -8.59 -1.74 -10.09
N ALA A 85 -8.27 -0.79 -9.21
CA ALA A 85 -8.54 0.63 -9.41
C ALA A 85 -7.67 1.21 -10.54
N THR A 86 -6.35 0.98 -10.50
CA THR A 86 -5.43 1.53 -11.49
C THR A 86 -5.66 0.92 -12.87
N TYR A 87 -5.91 -0.40 -12.93
CA TYR A 87 -6.27 -1.07 -14.19
C TYR A 87 -7.59 -0.58 -14.77
N LEU A 88 -8.63 -0.34 -13.94
CA LEU A 88 -9.90 0.16 -14.45
C LEU A 88 -9.78 1.62 -14.94
N LEU A 89 -9.06 2.48 -14.21
CA LEU A 89 -8.80 3.85 -14.65
C LEU A 89 -8.00 3.89 -15.96
N GLY A 90 -6.95 3.06 -16.07
CA GLY A 90 -6.19 2.88 -17.30
C GLY A 90 -7.04 2.37 -18.45
N PHE A 91 -7.94 1.40 -18.20
CA PHE A 91 -8.90 0.93 -19.21
C PHE A 91 -9.81 2.05 -19.73
N LEU A 92 -10.37 2.87 -18.83
CA LEU A 92 -11.21 4.01 -19.21
C LEU A 92 -10.42 5.01 -20.08
N HIS A 93 -9.18 5.34 -19.67
CA HIS A 93 -8.34 6.28 -20.39
C HIS A 93 -7.84 5.73 -21.74
N ASP A 94 -7.17 4.58 -21.74
CA ASP A 94 -6.44 4.07 -22.91
C ASP A 94 -7.34 3.33 -23.89
N GLN A 95 -8.36 2.61 -23.38
CA GLN A 95 -9.18 1.72 -24.21
C GLN A 95 -10.51 2.34 -24.60
N LEU A 96 -11.08 3.22 -23.78
CA LEU A 96 -12.25 4.02 -24.14
C LEU A 96 -11.89 5.45 -24.58
N GLU A 97 -10.59 5.77 -24.64
CA GLU A 97 -10.07 7.06 -25.09
C GLU A 97 -10.66 8.25 -24.30
N MET A 98 -10.99 8.03 -23.02
CA MET A 98 -11.58 9.05 -22.16
C MET A 98 -10.49 10.00 -21.66
N GLY A 99 -10.55 11.25 -22.11
CA GLY A 99 -9.61 12.29 -21.69
C GLY A 99 -9.93 12.88 -20.32
N ALA A 100 -9.13 13.85 -19.88
CA ALA A 100 -9.35 14.53 -18.59
C ALA A 100 -10.75 15.15 -18.46
N ALA A 101 -11.33 15.65 -19.56
CA ALA A 101 -12.69 16.20 -19.56
C ALA A 101 -13.79 15.13 -19.35
N ASP A 102 -13.50 13.89 -19.74
CA ASP A 102 -14.43 12.76 -19.64
C ASP A 102 -14.29 12.02 -18.30
N LEU A 103 -13.07 11.98 -17.75
CA LEU A 103 -12.72 11.33 -16.49
C LEU A 103 -12.95 12.24 -15.27
N GLY A 104 -12.75 13.54 -15.42
CA GLY A 104 -12.62 14.47 -14.31
C GLY A 104 -11.20 14.55 -13.75
N ASP A 105 -10.92 15.61 -12.99
CA ASP A 105 -9.57 15.97 -12.55
C ASP A 105 -8.89 14.87 -11.72
N LEU A 106 -9.60 14.28 -10.76
CA LEU A 106 -9.00 13.28 -9.85
C LEU A 106 -8.63 12.00 -10.61
N ALA A 107 -9.54 11.45 -11.39
CA ALA A 107 -9.28 10.27 -12.20
C ALA A 107 -8.18 10.53 -13.24
N GLY A 108 -8.20 11.69 -13.90
CA GLY A 108 -7.16 12.09 -14.84
C GLY A 108 -5.78 12.19 -14.19
N TRP A 109 -5.70 12.80 -13.00
CA TRP A 109 -4.43 12.88 -12.24
C TRP A 109 -3.92 11.51 -11.82
N LEU A 110 -4.81 10.62 -11.35
CA LEU A 110 -4.44 9.26 -10.98
C LEU A 110 -3.88 8.48 -12.17
N VAL A 111 -4.48 8.59 -13.36
CA VAL A 111 -3.95 7.94 -14.57
C VAL A 111 -2.57 8.51 -14.92
N GLU A 112 -2.40 9.83 -14.95
CA GLU A 112 -1.15 10.47 -15.40
C GLU A 112 0.00 10.33 -14.38
N ARG A 113 -0.29 10.30 -13.07
CA ARG A 113 0.73 10.41 -12.01
C ARG A 113 0.89 9.17 -11.14
N VAL A 114 -0.08 8.27 -11.14
CA VAL A 114 0.00 7.00 -10.40
C VAL A 114 0.05 5.84 -11.39
N GLY A 115 -0.92 5.75 -12.32
CA GLY A 115 -0.96 4.70 -13.33
C GLY A 115 -0.79 3.30 -12.73
N LEU A 116 -0.04 2.43 -13.42
CA LEU A 116 0.34 1.10 -12.92
C LEU A 116 1.67 1.11 -12.13
N GLU A 117 2.23 2.30 -11.89
CA GLU A 117 3.52 2.47 -11.22
C GLU A 117 3.40 2.18 -9.72
N LEU A 118 4.39 1.47 -9.18
CA LEU A 118 4.41 1.09 -7.77
C LEU A 118 5.55 1.74 -6.97
N ASP A 119 6.50 2.41 -7.63
CA ASP A 119 7.71 2.98 -7.01
C ASP A 119 7.61 4.50 -6.74
N GLY A 120 6.62 5.17 -7.33
CA GLY A 120 6.40 6.61 -7.18
C GLY A 120 7.38 7.49 -7.96
N ALA A 121 8.04 6.98 -8.99
CA ALA A 121 8.81 7.76 -9.96
C ALA A 121 8.01 8.92 -10.58
N SER A 122 6.79 8.68 -11.08
CA SER A 122 5.90 9.70 -11.67
C SER A 122 5.38 10.71 -10.64
N LEU A 123 5.31 10.28 -9.37
CA LEU A 123 5.05 11.15 -8.23
C LEU A 123 6.30 11.92 -7.76
N GLY A 124 7.48 11.65 -8.33
CA GLY A 124 8.75 12.28 -7.95
C GLY A 124 9.23 11.90 -6.55
N ILE A 125 8.77 10.76 -6.02
CA ILE A 125 9.10 10.28 -4.68
C ILE A 125 9.82 8.91 -4.66
N SER A 126 10.15 8.36 -5.82
CA SER A 126 11.00 7.16 -5.87
C SER A 126 12.31 7.37 -5.11
N LEU A 127 12.68 6.35 -4.36
CA LEU A 127 13.91 6.19 -3.57
C LEU A 127 14.24 4.71 -3.53
N ASP A 128 15.52 4.43 -3.45
CA ASP A 128 16.06 3.09 -3.29
C ASP A 128 17.18 3.15 -2.25
N ASP A 129 17.23 2.15 -1.38
CA ASP A 129 18.21 1.99 -0.32
C ASP A 129 18.59 0.52 -0.24
N GLU A 130 19.89 0.25 -0.13
CA GLU A 130 20.43 -1.11 -0.19
C GLU A 130 19.90 -2.01 0.94
N GLU A 131 19.60 -1.44 2.11
CA GLU A 131 19.13 -2.18 3.28
C GLU A 131 17.59 -2.22 3.34
N MET A 132 16.95 -1.06 3.18
CA MET A 132 15.50 -0.89 3.35
C MET A 132 14.67 -1.17 2.10
N GLY A 133 15.31 -1.27 0.94
CA GLY A 133 14.65 -1.41 -0.36
C GLY A 133 14.02 -0.11 -0.85
N GLU A 134 13.13 -0.26 -1.83
CA GLU A 134 12.58 0.84 -2.60
C GLU A 134 11.28 1.44 -2.01
N THR A 135 10.95 2.65 -2.48
CA THR A 135 9.63 3.25 -2.27
C THR A 135 8.53 2.32 -2.81
N SER A 136 7.44 2.19 -2.07
CA SER A 136 6.20 1.55 -2.53
C SER A 136 5.02 2.51 -2.44
N VAL A 137 4.18 2.49 -3.48
CA VAL A 137 2.96 3.30 -3.61
C VAL A 137 1.77 2.38 -3.87
N ASN A 138 0.78 2.45 -2.99
CA ASN A 138 -0.49 1.75 -3.14
C ASN A 138 -1.64 2.77 -3.26
N LEU A 139 -2.36 2.76 -4.38
CA LEU A 139 -3.67 3.41 -4.48
C LEU A 139 -4.72 2.55 -3.78
N GLY A 140 -4.97 2.84 -2.50
CA GLY A 140 -5.77 1.98 -1.62
C GLY A 140 -7.26 2.29 -1.62
N LEU A 141 -7.65 3.53 -1.87
CA LEU A 141 -9.05 3.96 -1.92
C LEU A 141 -9.26 4.97 -3.05
N VAL A 142 -10.38 4.84 -3.76
CA VAL A 142 -10.87 5.85 -4.72
C VAL A 142 -12.38 5.98 -4.55
N ALA A 143 -12.87 7.22 -4.46
CA ALA A 143 -14.28 7.56 -4.45
C ALA A 143 -14.52 8.80 -5.30
N ILE A 144 -15.28 8.67 -6.38
CA ILE A 144 -15.65 9.75 -7.31
C ILE A 144 -17.16 9.69 -7.53
N GLY A 145 -17.83 10.85 -7.52
CA GLY A 145 -19.26 10.95 -7.84
C GLY A 145 -20.23 10.38 -6.80
N ALA A 146 -19.76 10.16 -5.56
CA ALA A 146 -20.62 9.79 -4.44
C ALA A 146 -21.50 11.00 -4.01
N PRO A 147 -22.84 10.85 -3.92
CA PRO A 147 -23.72 11.98 -3.58
C PRO A 147 -23.39 12.58 -2.21
N GLY A 148 -23.10 13.88 -2.16
CA GLY A 148 -22.85 14.61 -0.93
C GLY A 148 -21.45 14.41 -0.33
N GLU A 149 -20.57 13.67 -0.99
CA GLU A 149 -19.20 13.43 -0.56
C GLU A 149 -18.19 14.03 -1.55
N PRO A 150 -17.06 14.58 -1.07
CA PRO A 150 -16.00 15.05 -1.94
C PRO A 150 -15.32 13.87 -2.64
N GLU A 151 -14.94 14.07 -3.90
CA GLU A 151 -14.08 13.12 -4.60
C GLU A 151 -12.75 12.99 -3.86
N SER A 152 -12.29 11.75 -3.68
CA SER A 152 -11.05 11.49 -2.95
C SER A 152 -10.34 10.23 -3.43
N ALA A 153 -9.02 10.25 -3.30
CA ALA A 153 -8.16 9.10 -3.48
C ALA A 153 -7.15 9.05 -2.34
N THR A 154 -6.88 7.85 -1.81
CA THR A 154 -5.92 7.66 -0.73
C THR A 154 -4.76 6.80 -1.20
N LEU A 155 -3.55 7.36 -1.13
CA LEU A 155 -2.30 6.66 -1.38
C LEU A 155 -1.70 6.19 -0.04
N ASN A 156 -1.36 4.90 0.08
CA ASN A 156 -0.46 4.41 1.11
C ASN A 156 0.95 4.35 0.53
N ILE A 157 1.84 5.16 1.08
CA ILE A 157 3.21 5.33 0.57
C ILE A 157 4.18 4.91 1.67
N ARG A 158 5.19 4.13 1.30
CA ARG A 158 6.29 3.73 2.18
C ARG A 158 7.60 3.97 1.45
N TRP A 159 8.62 4.45 2.15
CA TRP A 159 9.90 4.78 1.56
C TRP A 159 11.04 4.50 2.56
N PRO A 160 12.25 4.24 2.06
CA PRO A 160 13.43 4.01 2.91
C PRO A 160 13.91 5.31 3.58
N VAL A 161 14.93 5.20 4.42
CA VAL A 161 15.66 6.37 4.94
C VAL A 161 16.21 7.26 3.82
N GLY A 162 16.61 8.49 4.17
CA GLY A 162 17.12 9.47 3.21
C GLY A 162 16.12 10.56 2.81
N ARG A 163 14.85 10.44 3.23
CA ARG A 163 13.86 11.52 3.07
C ARG A 163 12.88 11.60 4.24
N THR A 164 12.61 12.83 4.69
CA THR A 164 11.63 13.11 5.73
C THR A 164 10.21 13.17 5.19
N VAL A 165 9.23 12.94 6.06
CA VAL A 165 7.80 13.12 5.81
C VAL A 165 7.52 14.50 5.20
N ALA A 166 8.07 15.56 5.80
CA ALA A 166 7.86 16.93 5.32
C ALA A 166 8.30 17.09 3.85
N ARG A 167 9.50 16.57 3.51
CA ARG A 167 10.00 16.65 2.14
C ARG A 167 9.15 15.82 1.16
N THR A 168 8.69 14.65 1.57
CA THR A 168 7.79 13.81 0.75
C THR A 168 6.45 14.51 0.49
N ILE A 169 5.86 15.13 1.52
CA ILE A 169 4.61 15.90 1.39
C ILE A 169 4.79 17.07 0.42
N ASP A 170 5.89 17.82 0.52
CA ASP A 170 6.17 18.93 -0.40
C ASP A 170 6.29 18.47 -1.86
N LEU A 171 6.93 17.32 -2.10
CA LEU A 171 7.06 16.74 -3.45
C LEU A 171 5.69 16.35 -4.02
N LEU A 172 4.86 15.67 -3.23
CA LEU A 172 3.50 15.29 -3.64
C LEU A 172 2.62 16.51 -3.91
N ALA A 173 2.64 17.51 -3.03
CA ALA A 173 1.91 18.75 -3.20
C ALA A 173 2.36 19.49 -4.47
N ALA A 174 3.66 19.49 -4.78
CA ALA A 174 4.19 20.07 -6.00
C ALA A 174 3.68 19.36 -7.26
N ARG A 175 3.54 18.02 -7.25
CA ARG A 175 2.96 17.25 -8.36
C ARG A 175 1.48 17.56 -8.59
N VAL A 176 0.70 17.72 -7.51
CA VAL A 176 -0.70 18.12 -7.61
C VAL A 176 -0.84 19.54 -8.14
N ALA A 177 -0.02 20.47 -7.64
CA ALA A 177 0.00 21.85 -8.12
C ALA A 177 0.45 21.98 -9.59
N GLU A 178 1.37 21.12 -10.05
CA GLU A 178 1.78 21.06 -11.46
C GLU A 178 0.62 20.65 -12.37
N TYR A 179 -0.15 19.64 -11.99
CA TYR A 179 -1.35 19.23 -12.73
C TYR A 179 -2.41 20.33 -12.76
N GLY A 180 -2.69 20.96 -11.61
CA GLY A 180 -3.64 22.08 -11.53
C GLY A 180 -3.26 23.24 -12.44
N ARG A 181 -1.96 23.59 -12.52
CA ARG A 181 -1.47 24.62 -13.46
C ARG A 181 -1.59 24.20 -14.92
N ALA A 182 -1.36 22.94 -15.24
CA ALA A 182 -1.36 22.44 -16.62
C ALA A 182 -2.77 22.23 -17.18
N LYS A 183 -3.73 21.81 -16.33
CA LYS A 183 -5.06 21.36 -16.76
C LYS A 183 -6.20 22.24 -16.24
N GLY A 184 -5.91 23.22 -15.37
CA GLY A 184 -6.92 24.06 -14.72
C GLY A 184 -7.71 23.37 -13.61
N GLY A 185 -7.30 22.16 -13.22
CA GLY A 185 -8.00 21.33 -12.25
C GLY A 185 -7.85 21.82 -10.80
N ARG A 186 -8.80 21.43 -9.95
CA ARG A 186 -8.84 21.79 -8.52
C ARG A 186 -8.63 20.58 -7.62
N LEU A 187 -7.38 20.12 -7.54
CA LEU A 187 -6.95 19.07 -6.64
C LEU A 187 -6.18 19.66 -5.45
N ASP A 188 -6.35 19.04 -4.29
CA ASP A 188 -5.63 19.35 -3.06
C ASP A 188 -5.11 18.04 -2.44
N THR A 189 -4.04 18.13 -1.67
CA THR A 189 -3.44 16.99 -0.98
C THR A 189 -3.55 17.17 0.53
N ARG A 190 -3.93 16.12 1.24
CA ARG A 190 -3.95 16.11 2.70
C ARG A 190 -3.25 14.87 3.22
N THR A 191 -2.51 15.04 4.31
CA THR A 191 -1.88 13.92 5.02
C THR A 191 -2.78 13.49 6.16
N ALA A 192 -3.20 12.22 6.17
CA ALA A 192 -3.98 11.65 7.27
C ALA A 192 -3.07 11.40 8.49
N TYR A 193 -1.99 10.65 8.29
CA TYR A 193 -0.93 10.40 9.27
C TYR A 193 0.35 10.03 8.52
N ALA A 194 1.50 10.38 9.08
CA ALA A 194 2.80 10.08 8.49
C ALA A 194 3.88 10.01 9.57
N PHE A 195 4.85 9.12 9.37
CA PHE A 195 5.98 8.93 10.27
C PHE A 195 7.25 8.72 9.44
N ASP A 196 8.34 9.35 9.85
CA ASP A 196 9.63 9.15 9.22
C ASP A 196 10.04 7.67 9.24
N PRO A 197 10.78 7.19 8.23
CA PRO A 197 11.43 5.89 8.31
C PRO A 197 12.42 5.87 9.49
N ILE A 198 12.54 4.72 10.16
CA ILE A 198 13.50 4.52 11.25
C ILE A 198 14.42 3.36 10.90
N LEU A 199 15.73 3.59 11.01
CA LEU A 199 16.76 2.55 10.95
C LEU A 199 17.52 2.62 12.27
N VAL A 200 17.54 1.53 13.02
CA VAL A 200 18.26 1.42 14.28
C VAL A 200 19.46 0.51 14.09
N ASP A 201 20.63 0.97 14.52
CA ASP A 201 21.86 0.20 14.44
C ASP A 201 21.69 -1.20 15.07
N ALA A 202 21.99 -2.24 14.28
CA ALA A 202 21.95 -3.63 14.71
C ALA A 202 22.92 -3.90 15.89
N GLY A 203 23.99 -3.11 16.00
CA GLY A 203 24.95 -3.15 17.11
C GLY A 203 24.48 -2.44 18.38
N SER A 204 23.33 -1.74 18.36
CA SER A 204 22.85 -0.98 19.51
C SER A 204 22.61 -1.87 20.73
N PRO A 205 22.77 -1.36 21.97
CA PRO A 205 22.56 -2.14 23.19
C PRO A 205 21.17 -2.79 23.28
N ILE A 206 20.13 -2.08 22.82
CA ILE A 206 18.75 -2.59 22.81
C ILE A 206 18.59 -3.76 21.84
N VAL A 207 19.08 -3.64 20.60
CA VAL A 207 18.97 -4.70 19.59
C VAL A 207 19.73 -5.94 20.04
N ARG A 208 20.97 -5.81 20.50
CA ARG A 208 21.77 -6.95 21.00
C ARG A 208 21.10 -7.67 22.18
N SER A 209 20.49 -6.92 23.10
CA SER A 209 19.79 -7.51 24.25
C SER A 209 18.55 -8.30 23.81
N LEU A 210 17.79 -7.77 22.85
CA LEU A 210 16.61 -8.43 22.29
C LEU A 210 16.97 -9.66 21.45
N LEU A 211 18.05 -9.62 20.66
CA LEU A 211 18.54 -10.81 19.94
C LEU A 211 19.03 -11.89 20.89
N THR A 212 19.67 -11.51 21.99
CA THR A 212 20.06 -12.46 23.05
C THR A 212 18.82 -13.12 23.68
N THR A 213 17.76 -12.35 23.90
CA THR A 213 16.46 -12.86 24.38
C THR A 213 15.88 -13.85 23.37
N TRP A 214 15.84 -13.47 22.09
CA TRP A 214 15.33 -14.32 21.02
C TRP A 214 16.03 -15.67 21.03
N ARG A 215 17.36 -15.68 20.96
CA ARG A 215 18.16 -16.92 20.98
C ARG A 215 17.91 -17.75 22.24
N ALA A 216 17.75 -17.12 23.40
CA ALA A 216 17.52 -17.82 24.66
C ALA A 216 16.15 -18.54 24.70
N VAL A 217 15.11 -17.94 24.13
CA VAL A 217 13.74 -18.48 24.17
C VAL A 217 13.42 -19.37 22.98
N THR A 218 13.95 -19.07 21.78
CA THR A 218 13.67 -19.84 20.57
C THR A 218 14.73 -20.88 20.25
N GLY A 219 15.95 -20.72 20.77
CA GLY A 219 17.13 -21.50 20.36
C GLY A 219 17.69 -21.11 18.98
N GLU A 220 17.07 -20.14 18.30
CA GLU A 220 17.45 -19.74 16.94
C GLU A 220 18.46 -18.60 16.95
N ASP A 221 19.48 -18.69 16.10
CA ASP A 221 20.40 -17.60 15.84
C ASP A 221 19.91 -16.74 14.68
N ALA A 222 19.01 -15.80 14.99
CA ALA A 222 18.42 -14.89 14.01
C ALA A 222 19.05 -13.49 14.06
N GLY A 223 19.19 -12.85 12.90
CA GLY A 223 19.53 -11.43 12.78
C GLY A 223 18.30 -10.51 12.87
N PRO A 224 18.49 -9.20 13.04
CA PRO A 224 17.40 -8.23 12.95
C PRO A 224 16.80 -8.25 11.54
N ARG A 225 15.51 -7.98 11.43
CA ARG A 225 14.80 -7.89 10.15
C ARG A 225 14.23 -6.50 9.97
N LEU A 226 14.34 -5.99 8.75
CA LEU A 226 13.61 -4.81 8.33
C LEU A 226 12.21 -5.21 7.91
N ILE A 227 11.23 -4.39 8.30
CA ILE A 227 9.84 -4.58 7.90
C ILE A 227 9.32 -3.28 7.30
N ALA A 228 8.56 -3.39 6.24
CA ALA A 228 7.88 -2.23 5.66
C ALA A 228 6.67 -1.79 6.53
N GLY A 229 6.19 -2.64 7.45
CA GLY A 229 5.11 -2.36 8.40
C GLY A 229 5.38 -1.14 9.30
N THR A 230 4.31 -0.48 9.77
CA THR A 230 4.44 0.62 10.75
C THR A 230 4.13 0.09 12.14
N THR A 231 4.93 0.49 13.13
CA THR A 231 4.68 0.20 14.54
C THR A 231 4.90 1.45 15.39
N TYR A 232 4.54 1.38 16.67
CA TYR A 232 4.80 2.46 17.62
C TYR A 232 6.29 2.77 17.84
N ALA A 233 7.21 1.91 17.37
CA ALA A 233 8.65 2.19 17.44
C ALA A 233 9.00 3.53 16.77
N LYS A 234 8.25 3.94 15.73
CA LYS A 234 8.48 5.24 15.06
C LYS A 234 8.22 6.46 15.95
N ALA A 235 7.52 6.31 17.07
CA ALA A 235 7.24 7.41 17.99
C ALA A 235 8.37 7.64 19.02
N ILE A 236 9.31 6.71 19.16
CA ILE A 236 10.34 6.74 20.20
C ILE A 236 11.72 6.57 19.55
N ALA A 237 12.60 7.56 19.73
CA ALA A 237 13.95 7.51 19.18
C ALA A 237 14.72 6.28 19.71
N GLY A 238 15.29 5.49 18.78
CA GLY A 238 16.03 4.27 19.11
C GLY A 238 15.17 3.07 19.51
N ALA A 239 13.85 3.16 19.46
CA ALA A 239 12.98 2.00 19.68
C ALA A 239 12.96 1.08 18.45
N VAL A 240 12.74 -0.20 18.71
CA VAL A 240 12.60 -1.26 17.70
C VAL A 240 11.33 -2.06 17.95
N SER A 241 10.87 -2.78 16.93
CA SER A 241 9.78 -3.74 17.09
C SER A 241 10.36 -5.11 17.44
N PHE A 242 9.72 -5.85 18.35
CA PHE A 242 10.18 -7.16 18.78
C PHE A 242 9.00 -8.15 18.87
N GLY A 243 9.08 -9.23 18.10
CA GLY A 243 7.93 -10.12 17.87
C GLY A 243 6.78 -9.42 17.11
N PRO A 244 5.54 -9.93 17.19
CA PRO A 244 5.16 -11.23 17.77
C PRO A 244 5.39 -12.39 16.80
N ASN A 245 5.86 -12.13 15.58
CA ASN A 245 5.89 -13.15 14.55
C ASN A 245 7.14 -14.06 14.66
N PHE A 246 6.93 -15.36 14.87
CA PHE A 246 7.97 -16.38 14.72
C PHE A 246 8.07 -16.83 13.26
N GLU A 247 9.26 -17.27 12.84
CA GLU A 247 9.45 -17.83 11.51
C GLU A 247 8.55 -19.05 11.30
N GLY A 248 7.85 -19.12 10.17
CA GLY A 248 6.93 -20.22 9.86
C GLY A 248 5.59 -20.22 10.60
N SER A 249 5.27 -19.22 11.42
CA SER A 249 4.02 -19.17 12.21
C SER A 249 2.74 -19.17 11.37
N GLY A 250 2.81 -18.71 10.11
CA GLY A 250 1.65 -18.57 9.24
C GLY A 250 0.60 -17.55 9.71
N LEU A 251 0.95 -16.64 10.64
CA LEU A 251 0.00 -15.63 11.14
C LEU A 251 -0.57 -14.78 9.99
N LYS A 252 -1.90 -14.74 9.91
CA LYS A 252 -2.65 -14.02 8.87
C LYS A 252 -3.02 -12.60 9.32
N ILE A 253 -2.03 -11.78 9.60
CA ILE A 253 -2.27 -10.39 10.04
C ILE A 253 -3.07 -9.66 8.97
N HIS A 254 -4.26 -9.14 9.33
CA HIS A 254 -5.24 -8.51 8.43
C HIS A 254 -5.81 -9.43 7.33
N GLY A 255 -5.69 -10.76 7.48
CA GLY A 255 -6.27 -11.75 6.57
C GLY A 255 -7.52 -12.42 7.13
N ASP A 256 -8.20 -13.21 6.30
CA ASP A 256 -9.38 -13.98 6.72
C ASP A 256 -9.03 -14.99 7.82
N ASP A 257 -9.91 -15.09 8.81
CA ASP A 257 -9.76 -15.92 10.01
C ASP A 257 -8.45 -15.65 10.78
N GLU A 258 -8.09 -14.37 10.94
CA GLU A 258 -6.96 -13.95 11.78
C GLU A 258 -7.10 -14.48 13.22
N HIS A 259 -6.12 -15.25 13.68
CA HIS A 259 -6.06 -15.80 15.03
C HIS A 259 -4.61 -15.95 15.51
N LEU A 260 -4.44 -16.08 16.83
CA LEU A 260 -3.17 -16.37 17.48
C LEU A 260 -3.29 -17.70 18.24
N PRO A 261 -2.50 -18.74 17.91
CA PRO A 261 -2.47 -19.99 18.67
C PRO A 261 -2.07 -19.78 20.14
N LEU A 262 -2.60 -20.58 21.06
CA LEU A 262 -2.34 -20.41 22.49
C LEU A 262 -0.90 -20.75 22.87
N ASP A 263 -0.31 -21.76 22.25
CA ASP A 263 1.10 -22.11 22.40
C ASP A 263 2.03 -20.99 21.88
N HIS A 264 1.62 -20.29 20.82
CA HIS A 264 2.29 -19.08 20.34
C HIS A 264 2.21 -17.97 21.40
N LEU A 265 1.04 -17.75 22.00
CA LEU A 265 0.87 -16.77 23.07
C LEU A 265 1.75 -17.09 24.28
N ASP A 266 1.82 -18.35 24.70
CA ASP A 266 2.67 -18.79 25.82
C ASP A 266 4.16 -18.51 25.54
N ARG A 267 4.64 -18.79 24.32
CA ARG A 267 6.01 -18.42 23.90
C ARG A 267 6.25 -16.91 23.90
N LEU A 268 5.25 -16.10 23.52
CA LEU A 268 5.37 -14.64 23.58
C LEU A 268 5.47 -14.13 25.01
N ILE A 269 4.74 -14.74 25.94
CA ILE A 269 4.84 -14.39 27.37
C ILE A 269 6.26 -14.65 27.88
N GLU A 270 6.85 -15.80 27.56
CA GLU A 270 8.24 -16.11 27.91
C GLU A 270 9.22 -15.11 27.27
N LEU A 271 9.08 -14.86 25.96
CA LEU A 271 9.91 -13.95 25.19
C LEU A 271 9.90 -12.52 25.77
N TYR A 272 8.72 -11.97 26.04
CA TYR A 272 8.60 -10.62 26.57
C TYR A 272 9.04 -10.52 28.04
N THR A 273 8.84 -11.57 28.83
CA THR A 273 9.33 -11.61 30.22
C THR A 273 10.85 -11.57 30.27
N ASP A 274 11.54 -12.42 29.51
CA ASP A 274 13.01 -12.44 29.46
C ASP A 274 13.57 -11.10 28.89
N ALA A 275 12.91 -10.54 27.87
CA ALA A 275 13.31 -9.24 27.30
C ALA A 275 13.22 -8.12 28.33
N LEU A 276 12.08 -8.00 29.03
CA LEU A 276 11.87 -6.97 30.05
C LEU A 276 12.91 -7.12 31.18
N VAL A 277 13.17 -8.34 31.64
CA VAL A 277 14.17 -8.61 32.66
C VAL A 277 15.56 -8.15 32.21
N ARG A 278 16.00 -8.50 31.00
CA ARG A 278 17.33 -8.11 30.49
C ARG A 278 17.48 -6.62 30.22
N LEU A 279 16.41 -5.96 29.76
CA LEU A 279 16.43 -4.54 29.46
C LEU A 279 16.39 -3.67 30.72
N THR A 280 15.80 -4.16 31.81
CA THR A 280 15.65 -3.40 33.06
C THR A 280 16.69 -3.73 34.12
N TYR A 281 17.19 -4.96 34.14
CA TYR A 281 18.21 -5.40 35.10
C TYR A 281 19.55 -5.61 34.37
N PRO A 282 20.59 -4.80 34.67
CA PRO A 282 21.93 -5.05 34.16
C PRO A 282 22.36 -6.50 34.47
N SER A 283 23.13 -7.14 33.59
CA SER A 283 23.56 -8.55 33.77
C SER A 283 24.20 -8.85 35.14
N ALA A 284 24.77 -7.84 35.83
CA ALA A 284 25.30 -7.97 37.19
C ALA A 284 24.23 -8.26 38.26
N ALA A 285 22.96 -7.92 38.03
CA ALA A 285 21.86 -8.10 38.99
C ALA A 285 21.16 -9.47 38.87
N LEU A 286 21.37 -10.21 37.78
CA LEU A 286 20.64 -11.45 37.50
C LEU A 286 21.31 -12.73 37.97
N GLY A 287 22.48 -12.65 38.62
CA GLY A 287 23.12 -13.80 39.29
C GLY A 287 23.44 -15.01 38.39
N ARG A 288 23.31 -14.88 37.07
CA ARG A 288 23.66 -15.95 36.12
C ARG A 288 25.18 -15.96 35.94
N SER A 289 25.84 -16.79 36.73
CA SER A 289 27.24 -17.17 36.51
C SER A 289 27.38 -17.74 35.09
N PRO A 290 28.47 -17.46 34.36
CA PRO A 290 28.82 -18.22 33.16
C PRO A 290 29.24 -19.63 33.59
N SER A 291 28.28 -20.52 33.85
CA SER A 291 28.54 -21.95 34.00
C SER A 291 28.46 -22.59 32.61
N GLY A 292 29.61 -22.99 32.09
CA GLY A 292 29.73 -23.69 30.82
C GLY A 292 31.09 -23.53 30.16
N ALA A 293 32.17 -23.36 30.93
CA ALA A 293 33.40 -24.05 30.58
C ALA A 293 33.22 -25.47 31.09
N ASP A 294 33.29 -26.45 30.19
CA ASP A 294 33.96 -27.73 30.44
C ASP A 294 34.19 -28.43 29.10
N GLU A 295 35.49 -28.71 28.89
CA GLU A 295 36.13 -29.72 28.02
C GLU A 295 36.09 -29.55 26.48
#